data_AF-A0A965UT41-F1
#
_entry.id   AF-A0A965UT41-F1
#
_cell.length_a   1.000
_cell.length_b   1.000
_cell.length_c   1.000
_cell.angle_alpha   90.00
_cell.angle_beta   90.00
_cell.angle_gamma   90.00
#
_symmetry.space_group_name_H-M   'P 1'
#
loop_
_entity.id
_entity.type
_entity.pdbx_description
1 polymer ?
#
loop_
_entity_poly.entity_id
_entity_poly.type
_entity_poly.pdbx_seq_one_letter_code
_entity_poly.pdbx_strand_id
1 'polypeptide(L)' 'MTLPQIEMTIDIIKENFYYFSAEDFSQCFRAAMSGKYGKIYNRLDGAVIMDWLRTYDIERTEKIVHEQMQKNSE' A
#
# COMPACT_ATOMS: atom_id res chain seq x y z
N MET A 1 13.98 -6.62 -10.99
CA MET A 1 12.88 -7.61 -10.87
C MET A 1 12.74 -8.32 -12.20
N THR A 2 12.73 -9.66 -12.24
CA THR A 2 12.52 -10.46 -13.46
C THR A 2 11.02 -10.69 -13.72
N LEU A 3 10.64 -11.17 -14.92
CA LEU A 3 9.23 -11.49 -15.22
C LEU A 3 8.59 -12.46 -14.21
N PRO A 4 9.22 -13.60 -13.84
CA PRO A 4 8.66 -14.47 -12.81
C PRO A 4 8.50 -13.80 -11.44
N GLN A 5 9.42 -12.90 -11.08
CA GLN A 5 9.29 -12.14 -9.83
C GLN A 5 8.15 -11.13 -9.88
N ILE A 6 7.89 -10.53 -11.05
CA ILE A 6 6.74 -9.65 -11.27
C ILE A 6 5.45 -10.44 -11.11
N GLU A 7 5.32 -11.57 -11.80
CA GLU A 7 4.14 -12.45 -11.73
C GLU A 7 3.85 -12.88 -10.29
N MET A 8 4.86 -13.41 -9.59
CA MET A 8 4.72 -13.80 -8.18
C MET A 8 4.34 -12.62 -7.28
N THR A 9 4.91 -11.43 -7.51
CA THR A 9 4.55 -10.23 -6.74
C THR A 9 3.09 -9.84 -6.98
N ILE A 10 2.62 -9.91 -8.22
CA ILE A 10 1.23 -9.62 -8.57
C ILE A 10 0.28 -10.58 -7.87
N ASP A 11 0.59 -11.89 -7.86
CA ASP A 11 -0.24 -12.89 -7.21
C ASP A 11 -0.34 -12.64 -5.70
N ILE A 12 0.78 -12.34 -5.04
CA ILE A 12 0.78 -11.98 -3.61
C ILE A 12 -0.03 -10.70 -3.35
N ILE A 13 0.07 -9.69 -4.23
CA ILE A 13 -0.73 -8.46 -4.10
C ILE A 13 -2.22 -8.79 -4.18
N LYS A 14 -2.62 -9.60 -5.16
CA LYS A 14 -4.02 -10.02 -5.32
C LYS A 14 -4.52 -10.81 -4.12
N GLU A 15 -3.69 -11.65 -3.51
CA GLU A 15 -4.07 -12.43 -2.33
C GLU A 15 -4.24 -11.56 -1.08
N ASN A 16 -3.30 -10.64 -0.83
CA ASN A 16 -3.24 -9.90 0.43
C ASN A 16 -4.00 -8.56 0.40
N PHE A 17 -4.15 -7.97 -0.79
CA PHE A 17 -4.76 -6.66 -0.99
C PHE A 17 -5.92 -6.72 -1.99
N TYR A 18 -6.67 -7.83 -2.01
CA TYR A 18 -7.81 -8.05 -2.93
C TYR A 18 -8.89 -6.95 -2.86
N TYR A 19 -8.96 -6.21 -1.74
CA TYR A 19 -9.92 -5.15 -1.49
C TYR A 19 -9.42 -3.76 -1.90
N PHE A 20 -8.18 -3.64 -2.38
CA PHE A 20 -7.66 -2.37 -2.90
C PHE A 20 -8.24 -2.07 -4.27
N SER A 21 -8.70 -0.83 -4.44
CA SER A 21 -9.05 -0.27 -5.74
C SER A 21 -7.82 0.22 -6.50
N ALA A 22 -7.97 0.51 -7.80
CA ALA A 22 -6.92 1.12 -8.59
C ALA A 22 -6.45 2.48 -8.00
N GLU A 23 -7.35 3.21 -7.35
CA GLU A 23 -7.04 4.49 -6.72
C GLU A 23 -6.19 4.29 -5.46
N ASP A 24 -6.44 3.26 -4.66
CA ASP A 24 -5.61 2.93 -3.49
C ASP A 24 -4.15 2.68 -3.90
N PHE A 25 -3.94 1.93 -4.99
CA PHE A 25 -2.59 1.72 -5.55
C PHE A 25 -1.94 3.02 -6.03
N SER A 26 -2.68 3.88 -6.74
CA SER A 26 -2.17 5.19 -7.20
C SER A 26 -1.70 6.05 -6.03
N GLN A 27 -2.50 6.13 -4.96
CA GLN A 27 -2.17 6.91 -3.77
C GLN A 27 -0.97 6.33 -3.02
N CYS A 28 -0.97 5.01 -2.79
CA CYS A 28 0.14 4.31 -2.14
C CYS A 28 1.46 4.57 -2.88
N PHE A 29 1.51 4.37 -4.20
CA PHE A 29 2.74 4.56 -4.95
C PHE A 29 3.17 6.03 -5.05
N ARG A 30 2.24 6.98 -5.13
CA ARG A 30 2.57 8.42 -5.05
C ARG A 30 3.20 8.79 -3.71
N ALA A 31 2.65 8.29 -2.61
CA ALA A 31 3.19 8.50 -1.27
C ALA A 31 4.55 7.82 -1.09
N ALA A 32 4.73 6.61 -1.60
CA ALA A 32 6.01 5.92 -1.60
C ALA A 32 7.09 6.70 -2.38
N MET A 33 6.76 7.17 -3.59
CA MET A 33 7.66 7.94 -4.44
C MET A 33 7.98 9.33 -3.91
N SER A 34 7.15 9.89 -3.02
CA SER A 34 7.49 11.13 -2.30
C SER A 34 8.39 10.89 -1.09
N GLY A 35 8.69 9.63 -0.77
CA GLY A 35 9.53 9.23 0.37
C GLY A 35 8.75 9.09 1.69
N LYS A 36 7.41 9.10 1.67
CA LYS A 36 6.57 9.00 2.88
C LYS A 36 6.88 7.73 3.69
N TYR A 37 7.09 6.61 3.00
CA TYR A 37 7.33 5.30 3.62
C TYR A 37 8.81 4.98 3.84
N GLY A 38 9.66 6.01 3.88
CA GLY A 38 11.09 5.88 4.16
C GLY A 38 11.97 6.11 2.93
N LYS A 39 13.25 5.74 3.07
CA LYS A 39 14.26 6.02 2.05
C LYS A 39 13.98 5.24 0.77
N ILE A 40 13.85 5.97 -0.34
CA ILE A 40 13.83 5.42 -1.69
C ILE A 40 15.27 4.99 -2.01
N TYR A 41 15.64 3.78 -1.64
CA TYR A 41 16.88 3.17 -2.09
C TYR A 41 16.79 2.82 -3.58
N ASN A 42 17.92 2.50 -4.21
CA ASN A 42 17.96 2.03 -5.60
C ASN A 42 17.47 0.58 -5.74
N ARG A 43 16.38 0.20 -5.05
CA ARG A 43 15.82 -1.15 -5.02
C ARG A 43 14.30 -1.08 -5.05
N LEU A 44 13.72 -1.58 -6.14
CA LEU A 44 12.29 -1.86 -6.27
C LEU A 44 12.12 -3.36 -6.52
N ASP A 45 11.73 -4.08 -5.47
CA ASP A 45 11.42 -5.51 -5.49
C ASP A 45 10.09 -5.76 -4.76
N GLY A 46 9.60 -7.00 -4.82
CA GLY A 46 8.34 -7.38 -4.19
C GLY A 46 8.29 -7.06 -2.69
N ALA A 47 9.39 -7.23 -1.95
CA ALA A 47 9.41 -6.94 -0.52
C ALA A 47 9.19 -5.46 -0.22
N VAL A 48 9.83 -4.57 -0.99
CA VAL A 48 9.64 -3.11 -0.88
C VAL A 48 8.19 -2.72 -1.22
N ILE A 49 7.63 -3.29 -2.29
CA ILE A 49 6.24 -3.01 -2.69
C ILE A 49 5.27 -3.46 -1.59
N MET A 50 5.46 -4.65 -1.01
CA MET A 50 4.60 -5.15 0.06
C MET A 50 4.68 -4.29 1.31
N ASP A 51 5.86 -3.75 1.63
CA ASP A 51 6.04 -2.87 2.78
C ASP A 51 5.29 -1.55 2.63
N TRP A 52 5.34 -0.94 1.44
CA TRP A 52 4.56 0.24 1.11
C TRP A 52 3.06 -0.01 1.19
N LEU A 53 2.58 -1.11 0.61
CA LEU A 53 1.16 -1.46 0.61
C LEU A 53 0.64 -1.72 2.03
N ARG A 54 1.39 -2.44 2.87
CA ARG A 54 1.04 -2.64 4.28
C ARG A 54 0.98 -1.33 5.06
N THR A 55 1.96 -0.46 4.84
CA THR A 55 2.00 0.84 5.53
C THR A 55 0.81 1.70 5.10
N TYR A 56 0.50 1.75 3.80
CA TYR A 56 -0.69 2.45 3.30
C TYR A 56 -1.99 1.88 3.86
N ASP A 57 -2.11 0.56 3.97
CA ASP A 57 -3.32 -0.09 4.50
C ASP A 57 -3.59 0.28 5.96
N ILE A 58 -2.53 0.32 6.78
CA ILE A 58 -2.62 0.75 8.18
C ILE A 58 -3.12 2.20 8.26
N GLU A 59 -2.48 3.12 7.53
CA GLU A 59 -2.87 4.53 7.51
C GLU A 59 -4.32 4.74 7.04
N ARG A 60 -4.72 4.02 6.00
CA ARG A 60 -6.07 4.07 5.45
C ARG A 60 -7.09 3.57 6.47
N THR A 61 -6.78 2.46 7.14
CA THR A 61 -7.64 1.87 8.17
C THR A 61 -7.79 2.81 9.37
N GLU A 62 -6.69 3.38 9.85
CA GLU A 62 -6.69 4.38 10.93
C GLU A 62 -7.58 5.59 10.58
N LYS A 63 -7.46 6.10 9.35
CA LYS A 63 -8.29 7.22 8.88
C LYS A 63 -9.78 6.88 8.89
N ILE A 64 -10.15 5.71 8.35
CA ILE A 64 -11.55 5.25 8.32
C ILE A 64 -12.10 5.10 9.75
N VAL A 65 -11.33 4.47 10.64
CA VAL A 65 -11.72 4.28 12.04
C VAL A 65 -11.92 5.63 12.73
N HIS A 66 -11.01 6.57 12.53
CA HIS A 66 -11.09 7.92 13.10
C HIS A 66 -12.33 8.68 12.61
N GLU A 67 -12.60 8.67 11.30
CA GLU A 67 -13.79 9.28 10.71
C GLU A 67 -15.09 8.66 11.25
N GLN A 68 -15.09 7.34 11.46
CA GLN A 68 -16.26 6.64 12.01
C GLN A 68 -16.49 6.98 13.49
N MET A 69 -15.42 7.11 14.28
CA MET A 69 -15.52 7.52 15.69
C MET A 69 -16.07 8.94 15.85
N GLN A 70 -15.66 9.86 14.99
CA GLN A 70 -16.18 11.23 14.98
C GLN A 70 -17.68 11.25 14.67
N LYS A 71 -18.12 10.55 13.63
CA LYS A 71 -19.54 10.46 13.25
C LYS A 71 -20.43 9.86 14.34
N ASN A 72 -19.90 8.92 15.14
CA ASN A 72 -20.66 8.31 16.22
C ASN A 72 -20.71 9.17 17.51
N SER A 73 -19.91 10.23 17.56
CA SER A 73 -19.84 11.15 18.72
C SER A 73 -20.67 12.42 18.51
N GLU A 74 -21.26 12.60 17.33
CA GLU A 74 -22.20 13.67 16.93
C GLU A 74 -23.65 13.18 17.01
#